data_AF-A0A3M0ZUF9-F1
#
_entry.id   AF-A0A3M0ZUF9-F1
#
_cell.length_a   1.000
_cell.length_b   1.000
_cell.length_c   1.000
_cell.angle_alpha   90.00
_cell.angle_beta   90.00
_cell.angle_gamma   90.00
#
_symmetry.space_group_name_H-M   'P 1'
#
loop_
_entity.id
_entity.type
_entity.pdbx_description
1 polymer ?
#
loop_
_entity_poly.entity_id
_entity_poly.type
_entity_poly.pdbx_seq_one_letter_code
_entity_poly.pdbx_strand_id
1 'polypeptide(L)'
;MVGNFIKSIGWLSVLPPVIAIILAIWTKQVFISLFFGIWLGWTILAQGNPIAGLQDALEACVRVFEDGGNTKVIAFSAMVGALIAYTQRSGGVEGFIQYVMKKGLVKDRRSAGLLAWFTGVVIFVESSITCLVTGAVARPIFDKLKISRE
;
A
#
# COMPACT_ATOMS: atom_id res chain seq x y z
N MET A 1 10.98 39.76 -5.72
CA MET A 1 11.22 39.09 -4.42
C MET A 1 10.60 37.69 -4.29
N VAL A 2 9.90 37.15 -5.30
CA VAL A 2 9.34 35.78 -5.25
C VAL A 2 10.31 34.71 -5.79
N GLY A 3 11.23 35.08 -6.68
CA GLY A 3 12.15 34.15 -7.35
C GLY A 3 13.29 33.56 -6.49
N ASN A 4 13.66 34.19 -5.37
CA ASN A 4 14.73 33.68 -4.49
C ASN A 4 14.24 32.61 -3.50
N PHE A 5 12.94 32.56 -3.20
CA PHE A 5 12.37 31.57 -2.27
C PHE A 5 12.32 30.18 -2.92
N ILE A 6 11.96 30.11 -4.20
CA ILE A 6 11.88 28.86 -4.98
C ILE A 6 13.27 28.21 -5.16
N LYS A 7 14.34 29.00 -5.29
CA LYS A 7 15.72 28.49 -5.41
C LYS A 7 16.28 27.92 -4.11
N SER A 8 15.81 28.39 -2.95
CA SER A 8 16.21 27.90 -1.61
C SER A 8 15.48 26.60 -1.20
N ILE A 9 14.28 26.39 -1.74
CA ILE A 9 13.40 25.25 -1.41
C ILE A 9 13.95 23.90 -1.92
N GLY A 10 14.96 23.87 -2.80
CA GLY A 10 15.46 22.62 -3.41
C GLY A 10 15.78 21.51 -2.39
N TRP A 11 16.43 21.85 -1.28
CA TRP A 11 16.71 20.89 -0.20
C TRP A 11 15.53 20.72 0.77
N LEU A 12 14.76 21.79 1.00
CA LEU A 12 13.60 21.78 1.88
C LEU A 12 12.44 20.89 1.37
N SER A 13 12.31 20.70 0.05
CA SER A 13 11.30 19.82 -0.55
C SER A 13 11.52 18.34 -0.25
N VAL A 14 12.75 17.93 0.06
CA VAL A 14 13.10 16.54 0.39
C VAL A 14 12.81 16.22 1.85
N LEU A 15 12.72 17.25 2.70
CA LEU A 15 12.56 17.12 4.14
C LEU A 15 11.23 16.45 4.54
N PRO A 16 10.05 16.80 3.99
CA PRO A 16 8.81 16.13 4.36
C PRO A 16 8.78 14.63 3.99
N PRO A 17 9.18 14.19 2.78
CA PRO A 17 9.28 12.76 2.46
C PRO A 17 10.26 12.00 3.36
N VAL A 18 11.43 12.57 3.66
CA VAL A 18 12.43 11.90 4.51
C VAL A 18 11.90 11.75 5.94
N ILE A 19 11.30 12.80 6.50
CA ILE A 19 10.69 12.72 7.83
C ILE A 19 9.55 11.70 7.83
N ALA A 20 8.71 11.67 6.80
CA ALA A 20 7.65 10.67 6.69
C ALA A 20 8.21 9.24 6.69
N ILE A 21 9.30 8.97 5.98
CA ILE A 21 9.94 7.64 5.94
C ILE A 21 10.53 7.29 7.32
N ILE A 22 11.27 8.21 7.94
CA ILE A 22 11.87 7.99 9.27
C ILE A 22 10.79 7.71 10.31
N LEU A 23 9.73 8.52 10.33
CA LEU A 23 8.58 8.33 11.22
C LEU A 23 7.89 7.00 10.93
N ALA A 24 7.72 6.60 9.66
CA ALA A 24 7.05 5.35 9.32
C ALA A 24 7.80 4.13 9.87
N ILE A 25 9.14 4.16 9.82
CA ILE A 25 9.98 3.10 10.35
C ILE A 25 9.98 3.10 11.89
N TRP A 26 10.09 4.28 12.51
CA TRP A 26 10.19 4.38 13.97
C TRP A 26 8.86 4.12 14.68
N THR A 27 7.77 4.73 14.19
CA THR A 27 6.42 4.59 14.77
C THR A 27 5.75 3.28 14.37
N LYS A 28 6.24 2.61 13.32
CA LYS A 28 5.57 1.47 12.67
C LYS A 28 4.12 1.79 12.24
N GLN A 29 3.81 3.07 12.02
CA GLN A 29 2.50 3.57 11.66
C GLN A 29 2.60 4.41 10.38
N VAL A 30 2.43 3.74 9.23
CA VAL A 30 2.60 4.36 7.91
C VAL A 30 1.61 5.51 7.70
N PHE A 31 0.33 5.34 8.03
CA PHE A 31 -0.71 6.35 7.81
C PHE A 31 -0.43 7.66 8.55
N ILE A 32 -0.07 7.56 9.83
CA ILE A 32 0.25 8.74 10.65
C ILE A 32 1.50 9.43 10.11
N SER A 33 2.51 8.66 9.74
CA SER A 33 3.77 9.19 9.22
C SER A 33 3.62 9.90 7.87
N LEU A 34 2.78 9.35 6.98
CA LEU A 34 2.43 10.01 5.71
C LEU A 34 1.67 11.31 5.95
N PHE A 35 0.71 11.32 6.87
CA PHE A 35 -0.02 12.55 7.22
C PHE A 35 0.91 13.63 7.77
N PHE A 36 1.83 13.27 8.68
CA PHE A 36 2.85 14.19 9.17
C PHE A 36 3.73 14.75 8.05
N GLY A 37 4.10 13.93 7.07
CA GLY A 37 4.82 14.38 5.88
C GLY A 37 4.03 15.41 5.06
N ILE A 38 2.74 15.14 4.80
CA ILE A 38 1.87 16.06 4.07
C ILE A 38 1.71 17.38 4.84
N TRP A 39 1.45 17.30 6.16
CA TRP A 39 1.32 18.47 7.02
C TRP A 39 2.59 19.32 7.08
N LEU A 40 3.76 18.67 7.21
CA LEU A 40 5.05 19.37 7.18
C LEU A 40 5.31 20.03 5.82
N GLY A 41 4.97 19.34 4.72
CA GLY A 41 5.07 19.90 3.36
C GLY A 41 4.24 21.17 3.19
N TRP A 42 2.96 21.12 3.60
CA TRP A 42 2.09 22.29 3.53
C TRP A 42 2.45 23.38 4.52
N THR A 43 2.95 23.05 5.71
CA THR A 43 3.44 24.05 6.68
C THR A 43 4.64 24.83 6.13
N ILE A 44 5.55 24.16 5.40
CA ILE A 44 6.67 24.82 4.73
C ILE A 44 6.16 25.77 3.64
N LEU A 45 5.14 25.37 2.87
CA LEU A 45 4.52 26.22 1.85
C LEU A 45 3.76 27.41 2.45
N ALA A 46 3.14 27.22 3.62
CA ALA A 46 2.43 28.24 4.39
C ALA A 46 3.38 29.18 5.19
N GLN A 47 4.64 29.32 4.76
CA GLN A 47 5.67 30.17 5.39
C GLN A 47 5.93 29.84 6.87
N GLY A 48 5.75 28.58 7.27
CA GLY A 48 5.97 28.12 8.65
C GLY A 48 4.77 28.29 9.58
N ASN A 49 3.58 28.62 9.07
CA ASN A 49 2.36 28.63 9.87
C ASN A 49 1.74 27.22 9.96
N PRO A 50 1.81 26.55 11.12
CA PRO A 50 1.34 25.17 11.27
C PRO A 50 -0.18 25.03 11.21
N ILE A 51 -0.93 26.08 11.59
CA ILE A 51 -2.40 26.06 11.59
C ILE A 51 -2.90 26.15 10.15
N ALA A 52 -2.36 27.10 9.37
CA ALA A 52 -2.68 27.22 7.95
C ALA A 52 -2.23 25.97 7.18
N GLY A 53 -1.02 25.46 7.42
CA GLY A 53 -0.52 24.23 6.80
C GLY A 53 -1.36 22.99 7.13
N LEU A 54 -2.02 22.93 8.29
CA LEU A 54 -2.94 21.83 8.62
C LEU A 54 -4.24 21.91 7.82
N GLN A 55 -4.79 23.12 7.65
CA GLN A 55 -5.98 23.34 6.82
C GLN A 55 -5.70 22.94 5.37
N ASP A 56 -4.57 23.40 4.82
CA ASP A 56 -4.16 23.08 3.45
C ASP A 56 -3.86 21.58 3.27
N ALA A 57 -3.28 20.92 4.29
CA ALA A 57 -3.03 19.47 4.26
C ALA A 57 -4.32 18.64 4.24
N LEU A 58 -5.34 19.05 5.00
CA LEU A 58 -6.66 18.41 4.99
C LEU A 58 -7.37 18.66 3.66
N GLU A 59 -7.32 19.89 3.15
CA GLU A 59 -7.89 20.23 1.83
C GLU A 59 -7.20 19.44 0.71
N ALA A 60 -5.87 19.30 0.77
CA ALA A 60 -5.12 18.50 -0.19
C ALA A 60 -5.57 17.03 -0.21
N CYS A 61 -5.87 16.43 0.95
CA CYS A 61 -6.42 15.07 1.02
C CYS A 61 -7.77 14.95 0.28
N VAL A 62 -8.61 15.99 0.35
CA VAL A 62 -9.91 16.01 -0.35
C VAL A 62 -9.72 16.27 -1.85
N ARG A 63 -8.81 17.18 -2.22
CA ARG A 63 -8.50 17.50 -3.62
C ARG A 63 -7.98 16.32 -4.42
N VAL A 64 -7.40 15.29 -3.78
CA VAL A 64 -7.04 14.05 -4.47
C VAL A 64 -8.24 13.44 -5.21
N PHE A 65 -9.47 13.61 -4.70
CA PHE A 65 -10.68 13.08 -5.33
C PHE A 65 -11.19 13.92 -6.52
N GLU A 66 -10.70 15.16 -6.68
CA GLU A 66 -11.04 16.01 -7.82
C GLU A 66 -10.35 15.52 -9.10
N ASP A 67 -9.16 14.92 -8.97
CA ASP A 67 -8.48 14.33 -10.10
C ASP A 67 -9.11 12.99 -10.49
N GLY A 68 -9.66 12.95 -11.70
CA GLY A 68 -10.32 11.75 -12.22
C GLY A 68 -9.41 10.54 -12.36
N GLY A 69 -8.08 10.73 -12.47
CA GLY A 69 -7.11 9.64 -12.49
C GLY A 69 -6.94 9.01 -11.10
N ASN A 70 -6.63 9.84 -10.10
CA ASN A 70 -6.46 9.43 -8.71
C ASN A 70 -7.73 8.76 -8.16
N THR A 71 -8.91 9.33 -8.44
CA THR A 71 -10.18 8.76 -8.00
C THR A 71 -10.44 7.38 -8.59
N LYS A 72 -10.11 7.17 -9.88
CA LYS A 72 -10.20 5.83 -10.50
C LYS A 72 -9.28 4.83 -9.82
N VAL A 73 -8.05 5.22 -9.50
CA VAL A 73 -7.08 4.35 -8.80
C VAL A 73 -7.59 3.97 -7.42
N ILE A 74 -8.11 4.93 -6.65
CA ILE A 74 -8.68 4.69 -5.32
C ILE A 74 -9.88 3.74 -5.41
N ALA A 75 -10.82 4.02 -6.32
CA ALA A 75 -12.02 3.21 -6.51
C ALA A 75 -11.67 1.77 -6.96
N PHE A 76 -10.76 1.63 -7.92
CA PHE A 76 -10.28 0.33 -8.39
C PHE A 76 -9.60 -0.47 -7.27
N SER A 77 -8.70 0.16 -6.52
CA SER A 77 -8.01 -0.46 -5.38
C SER A 77 -9.00 -0.93 -4.31
N ALA A 78 -10.03 -0.12 -4.00
CA ALA A 78 -11.07 -0.46 -3.05
C ALA A 78 -11.91 -1.66 -3.51
N MET A 79 -12.30 -1.70 -4.80
CA MET A 79 -13.04 -2.82 -5.38
C MET A 79 -12.23 -4.12 -5.34
N VAL A 80 -10.95 -4.07 -5.69
CA VAL A 80 -10.08 -5.25 -5.62
C VAL A 80 -9.90 -5.73 -4.18
N GLY A 81 -9.71 -4.80 -3.24
CA GLY A 81 -9.68 -5.12 -1.81
C GLY A 81 -10.97 -5.82 -1.34
N ALA A 82 -12.13 -5.32 -1.76
CA ALA A 82 -13.43 -5.93 -1.46
C ALA A 82 -13.59 -7.32 -2.08
N LEU A 83 -13.15 -7.52 -3.32
CA LEU A 83 -13.17 -8.83 -3.99
C LEU A 83 -12.29 -9.84 -3.26
N ILE A 84 -11.05 -9.45 -2.89
CA ILE A 84 -10.14 -10.31 -2.12
C ILE A 84 -10.77 -10.68 -0.78
N ALA A 85 -11.32 -9.71 -0.05
CA ALA A 85 -11.97 -9.95 1.23
C ALA A 85 -13.19 -10.86 1.09
N TYR A 86 -13.98 -10.70 0.02
CA TYR A 86 -15.11 -11.55 -0.28
C TYR A 86 -14.69 -13.00 -0.58
N THR A 87 -13.68 -13.20 -1.44
CA THR A 87 -13.15 -14.53 -1.77
C THR A 87 -12.55 -15.24 -0.56
N GLN A 88 -11.93 -14.50 0.37
CA GLN A 88 -11.46 -15.06 1.63
C GLN A 88 -12.63 -15.49 2.54
N ARG A 89 -13.63 -14.62 2.72
CA ARG A 89 -14.78 -14.89 3.60
C ARG A 89 -15.74 -15.95 3.07
N SER A 90 -15.87 -16.09 1.75
CA SER A 90 -16.70 -17.12 1.13
C SER A 90 -16.10 -18.52 1.19
N GLY A 91 -14.87 -18.67 1.72
CA GLY A 91 -14.15 -19.95 1.73
C GLY A 91 -13.60 -20.35 0.37
N GLY A 92 -13.66 -19.46 -0.64
CA GLY A 92 -13.14 -19.73 -1.98
C GLY A 92 -11.63 -20.01 -1.99
N VAL A 93 -10.86 -19.24 -1.20
CA VAL A 93 -9.42 -19.49 -1.02
C VAL A 93 -9.19 -20.85 -0.36
N GLU A 94 -9.94 -21.19 0.68
CA GLU A 94 -9.78 -22.44 1.42
C GLU A 94 -10.11 -23.68 0.56
N GLY A 95 -11.17 -23.59 -0.25
CA GLY A 95 -11.56 -24.62 -1.22
C GLY A 95 -10.57 -24.79 -2.36
N PHE A 96 -10.01 -23.68 -2.87
CA PHE A 96 -8.94 -23.72 -3.87
C PHE A 96 -7.71 -24.47 -3.34
N ILE A 97 -7.32 -24.20 -2.08
CA ILE A 97 -6.19 -24.89 -1.45
C ILE A 97 -6.45 -26.39 -1.31
N GLN A 98 -7.64 -26.79 -0.85
CA GLN A 98 -8.00 -28.21 -0.78
C GLN A 98 -7.95 -28.89 -2.15
N TYR A 99 -8.42 -28.22 -3.19
CA TYR A 99 -8.38 -28.74 -4.56
C TYR A 99 -6.95 -28.94 -5.06
N VAL A 100 -6.08 -27.94 -4.87
CA VAL A 100 -4.67 -27.97 -5.28
C VAL A 100 -3.88 -29.05 -4.51
N MET A 101 -4.12 -29.17 -3.20
CA MET A 101 -3.52 -30.23 -2.37
C MET A 101 -4.00 -31.62 -2.80
N LYS A 102 -5.30 -31.81 -3.05
CA LYS A 102 -5.87 -33.08 -3.53
C LYS A 102 -5.33 -33.48 -4.90
N LYS A 103 -5.08 -32.51 -5.79
CA LYS A 103 -4.41 -32.71 -7.09
C LYS A 103 -2.91 -32.98 -6.97
N GLY A 104 -2.31 -32.85 -5.79
CA GLY A 104 -0.88 -33.03 -5.57
C GLY A 104 0.00 -31.96 -6.25
N LEU A 105 -0.58 -30.80 -6.59
CA LEU A 105 0.15 -29.69 -7.21
C LEU A 105 1.02 -28.94 -6.20
N VAL A 106 0.64 -28.98 -4.91
CA VAL A 106 1.40 -28.40 -3.81
C VAL A 106 1.61 -29.48 -2.76
N LYS A 107 2.87 -29.90 -2.61
CA LYS A 107 3.30 -30.97 -1.68
C LYS A 107 4.40 -30.48 -0.73
N ASP A 108 5.29 -29.65 -1.24
CA ASP A 108 6.50 -29.20 -0.55
C ASP A 108 6.62 -27.67 -0.52
N ARG A 109 7.49 -27.15 0.35
CA ARG A 109 7.81 -25.72 0.47
C ARG A 109 8.13 -25.05 -0.86
N ARG A 110 8.86 -25.75 -1.74
CA ARG A 110 9.19 -25.25 -3.08
C ARG A 110 7.95 -25.07 -3.96
N SER A 111 7.03 -26.03 -3.95
CA SER A 111 5.80 -25.96 -4.75
C SER A 111 4.84 -24.87 -4.26
N ALA A 112 4.75 -24.65 -2.95
CA ALA A 112 3.98 -23.54 -2.38
C ALA A 112 4.57 -22.18 -2.75
N GLY A 113 5.90 -22.04 -2.67
CA GLY A 113 6.61 -20.83 -3.08
C GLY A 113 6.48 -20.55 -4.58
N LEU A 114 6.57 -21.58 -5.43
CA LEU A 114 6.36 -21.47 -6.88
C LEU A 114 4.93 -21.03 -7.22
N LEU A 115 3.93 -21.54 -6.51
CA LEU A 115 2.54 -21.16 -6.73
C LEU A 115 2.29 -19.70 -6.32
N ALA A 116 2.83 -19.26 -5.18
CA ALA A 116 2.78 -17.86 -4.78
C ALA A 116 3.49 -16.94 -5.79
N TRP A 117 4.68 -17.34 -6.26
CA TRP A 117 5.43 -16.61 -7.27
C TRP A 117 4.67 -16.51 -8.60
N PHE A 118 4.13 -17.63 -9.09
CA PHE A 118 3.36 -17.67 -10.32
C PHE A 118 2.06 -16.85 -10.21
N THR A 119 1.39 -16.89 -9.06
CA THR A 119 0.22 -16.06 -8.77
C THR A 119 0.59 -14.57 -8.87
N GLY A 120 1.74 -14.17 -8.33
CA GLY A 120 2.23 -12.80 -8.42
C GLY A 120 2.53 -12.37 -9.86
N VAL A 121 3.15 -13.24 -10.67
CA VAL A 121 3.46 -12.98 -12.08
C VAL A 121 2.20 -12.89 -12.94
N VAL A 122 1.23 -13.79 -12.74
CA VAL A 122 -0.01 -13.81 -13.52
C VAL A 122 -0.93 -12.65 -13.17
N ILE A 123 -0.99 -12.26 -11.90
CA ILE A 123 -1.85 -11.17 -11.39
C ILE A 123 -1.08 -9.84 -11.33
N PHE A 124 -0.02 -9.69 -12.13
CA PHE A 124 0.78 -8.47 -12.19
C PHE A 124 0.00 -7.34 -12.89
N VAL A 125 -0.99 -6.79 -12.19
CA VAL A 125 -1.81 -5.65 -12.63
C VAL A 125 -1.21 -4.36 -12.07
N GLU A 126 -1.00 -4.32 -10.76
CA GLU A 126 -0.44 -3.20 -10.00
C GLU A 126 0.31 -3.76 -8.79
N SER A 127 1.46 -3.19 -8.43
CA SER A 127 2.32 -3.65 -7.33
C SER A 127 1.56 -3.83 -6.00
N SER A 128 0.69 -2.89 -5.64
CA SER A 128 -0.10 -2.94 -4.40
C SER A 128 -1.09 -4.12 -4.38
N ILE A 129 -1.82 -4.30 -5.48
CA ILE A 129 -2.82 -5.36 -5.64
C ILE A 129 -2.14 -6.72 -5.70
N THR A 130 -1.06 -6.86 -6.46
CA THR A 130 -0.31 -8.11 -6.59
C THR A 130 0.18 -8.58 -5.22
N CYS A 131 0.70 -7.68 -4.38
CA CYS A 131 1.09 -8.01 -3.01
C CYS A 131 -0.10 -8.46 -2.13
N LEU A 132 -1.25 -7.78 -2.21
CA LEU A 132 -2.44 -8.14 -1.45
C LEU A 132 -2.99 -9.52 -1.86
N VAL A 133 -3.11 -9.77 -3.17
CA VAL A 133 -3.63 -11.03 -3.71
C VAL A 133 -2.66 -12.18 -3.42
N THR A 134 -1.37 -11.98 -3.66
CA THR A 134 -0.35 -13.02 -3.41
C THR A 134 -0.30 -13.36 -1.92
N GLY A 135 -0.37 -12.38 -1.04
CA GLY A 135 -0.46 -12.60 0.41
C GLY A 135 -1.74 -13.36 0.83
N ALA A 136 -2.89 -13.00 0.24
CA ALA A 136 -4.17 -13.68 0.47
C ALA A 136 -4.15 -15.16 0.08
N VAL A 137 -3.49 -15.49 -1.03
CA VAL A 137 -3.38 -16.86 -1.55
C VAL A 137 -2.29 -17.66 -0.82
N ALA A 138 -1.13 -17.05 -0.57
CA ALA A 138 0.04 -17.74 -0.02
C ALA A 138 -0.10 -18.05 1.47
N ARG A 139 -0.66 -17.12 2.28
CA ARG A 139 -0.77 -17.30 3.75
C ARG A 139 -1.47 -18.60 4.15
N PRO A 140 -2.68 -18.92 3.66
CA PRO A 140 -3.36 -20.15 4.08
C PRO A 140 -2.73 -21.43 3.49
N ILE A 141 -2.00 -21.34 2.36
CA ILE A 141 -1.21 -22.46 1.83
C ILE A 141 -0.04 -22.78 2.78
N PHE A 142 0.72 -21.76 3.19
CA PHE A 142 1.85 -21.94 4.10
C PHE A 142 1.39 -22.41 5.48
N ASP A 143 0.26 -21.87 5.98
CA ASP A 143 -0.32 -22.27 7.26
C ASP A 143 -0.73 -23.75 7.25
N LYS A 144 -1.34 -24.27 6.16
CA LYS A 144 -1.67 -25.70 6.04
C LYS A 144 -0.47 -26.62 5.98
N LEU A 145 0.60 -26.18 5.31
CA LEU A 145 1.82 -26.96 5.18
C LEU A 145 2.73 -26.84 6.42
N LYS A 146 2.32 -26.06 7.45
CA LYS A 146 3.11 -25.73 8.64
C LYS A 146 4.50 -25.21 8.30
N ILE A 147 4.61 -24.44 7.23
CA ILE A 147 5.87 -23.84 6.78
C ILE A 147 6.01 -22.49 7.48
N SER A 148 7.24 -22.18 7.93
CA SER A 148 7.58 -20.85 8.44
C SER A 148 7.13 -19.77 7.45
N ARG A 149 6.45 -18.74 7.96
CA ARG A 149 5.96 -17.58 7.19
C ARG A 149 7.08 -16.62 6.75
N GLU A 150 8.33 -17.01 7.02
CA GLU A 150 9.57 -16.30 6.66
C GLU A 150 10.38 -17.07 5.61
#